data_AF-A0A933MIW5-F1
#
_entry.id   AF-A0A933MIW5-F1
#
_cell.length_a   1.000
_cell.length_b   1.000
_cell.length_c   1.000
_cell.angle_alpha   90.00
_cell.angle_beta   90.00
_cell.angle_gamma   90.00
#
_symmetry.space_group_name_H-M   'P 1'
#
loop_
_entity.id
_entity.type
_entity.pdbx_description
1 polymer ?
#
loop_
_entity_poly.entity_id
_entity_poly.type
_entity_poly.pdbx_seq_one_letter_code
_entity_poly.pdbx_strand_id
1 'polypeptide(L)'
;MGSRHIKVVQLKDVKDGYQLERLNIATLPPELIVDGSIIDSPRVVEAIKGLISESGIKIKDAAISVSGHSSVIIKRISLPQMTEDELNDSIKFEAEPYVPFDIDDVNLDFQILGTGEEQNKMDVVIVAVKKDKINEYVSVVKESGLNP
;
A
#
# COMPACT_ATOMS: atom_id res chain seq x y z
N MET A 1 -2.02 6.10 4.38
CA MET A 1 -2.64 7.08 5.31
C MET A 1 -1.70 8.25 5.50
N GLY A 2 -2.20 9.50 5.55
CA GLY A 2 -1.35 10.69 5.62
C GLY A 2 -0.89 11.02 7.04
N SER A 3 0.25 11.72 7.16
CA SER A 3 0.84 12.08 8.45
C SER A 3 0.05 13.12 9.26
N ARG A 4 -0.74 13.95 8.59
CA ARG A 4 -1.56 15.01 9.21
C ARG A 4 -3.06 14.79 9.11
N HIS A 5 -3.51 13.98 8.16
CA HIS A 5 -4.93 13.77 7.92
C HIS A 5 -5.18 12.32 7.54
N ILE A 6 -6.19 11.74 8.16
CA ILE A 6 -6.81 10.48 7.71
C ILE A 6 -8.05 10.84 6.92
N LYS A 7 -8.17 10.26 5.73
CA LYS A 7 -9.30 10.49 4.82
C LYS A 7 -9.96 9.15 4.59
N VAL A 8 -11.29 9.11 4.68
CA VAL A 8 -12.06 7.93 4.32
C VAL A 8 -13.03 8.31 3.21
N VAL A 9 -13.12 7.44 2.22
CA VAL A 9 -13.94 7.61 1.02
C VAL A 9 -14.72 6.31 0.80
N GLN A 10 -16.04 6.41 0.66
CA GLN A 10 -16.88 5.31 0.19
C GLN A 10 -17.36 5.65 -1.23
N LEU A 11 -17.02 4.78 -2.17
CA LEU A 11 -17.48 4.85 -3.56
C LEU A 11 -18.49 3.74 -3.81
N LYS A 12 -19.46 4.03 -4.67
CA LYS A 12 -20.40 3.06 -5.21
C LYS A 12 -20.19 2.91 -6.70
N ASP A 13 -20.04 1.68 -7.14
CA ASP A 13 -20.01 1.32 -8.55
C ASP A 13 -21.39 1.54 -9.18
N VAL A 14 -21.43 2.25 -10.30
CA VAL A 14 -22.63 2.57 -11.08
C VAL A 14 -22.33 2.31 -12.56
N LYS A 15 -23.37 2.19 -13.40
CA LYS A 15 -23.23 1.77 -14.81
C LYS A 15 -22.10 2.45 -15.59
N ASP A 16 -21.85 3.74 -15.34
CA ASP A 16 -20.85 4.54 -16.06
C ASP A 16 -19.79 5.16 -15.12
N GLY A 17 -19.37 4.43 -14.09
CA GLY A 17 -18.23 4.81 -13.24
C GLY A 17 -18.51 4.72 -11.75
N TYR A 18 -18.00 5.69 -10.99
CA TYR A 18 -18.10 5.68 -9.53
C TYR A 18 -18.84 6.91 -9.00
N GLN A 19 -19.75 6.67 -8.06
CA GLN A 19 -20.41 7.73 -7.30
C GLN A 19 -19.80 7.84 -5.91
N LEU A 20 -19.45 9.06 -5.49
CA LEU A 20 -19.04 9.33 -4.12
C LEU A 20 -20.26 9.26 -3.19
N GLU A 21 -20.29 8.28 -2.28
CA GLU A 21 -21.35 8.16 -1.29
C GLU A 21 -21.00 8.89 0.01
N ARG A 22 -19.75 8.75 0.48
CA ARG A 22 -19.30 9.33 1.76
C ARG A 22 -17.86 9.77 1.67
N LEU A 23 -17.56 10.92 2.27
CA LEU A 23 -16.22 11.44 2.43
C LEU A 23 -16.12 12.15 3.77
N ASN A 24 -15.20 11.71 4.62
CA ASN A 24 -14.86 12.40 5.86
C ASN A 24 -13.34 12.47 6.00
N ILE A 25 -12.89 13.48 6.73
CA ILE A 25 -11.48 13.75 6.99
C ILE A 25 -11.29 14.02 8.48
N ALA A 26 -10.37 13.31 9.12
CA ALA A 26 -9.91 13.61 10.47
C ALA A 26 -8.51 14.24 10.41
N THR A 27 -8.32 15.32 11.18
CA THR A 27 -7.00 15.91 11.40
C THR A 27 -6.31 15.18 12.54
N LEU A 28 -5.08 14.74 12.31
CA LEU A 28 -4.26 14.12 13.33
C LEU A 28 -3.42 15.19 14.06
N PRO A 29 -3.23 15.05 15.38
CA PRO A 29 -2.15 15.72 16.08
C PRO A 29 -0.81 15.49 15.38
N PRO A 30 0.13 16.44 15.48
CA PRO A 30 1.51 16.21 15.07
C PRO A 30 2.08 14.95 15.72
N GLU A 31 3.10 14.37 15.09
CA GLU A 31 3.91 13.27 15.63
C GLU A 31 3.23 11.91 15.74
N LEU A 32 1.92 11.77 15.50
CA LEU A 32 1.27 10.45 15.48
C LEU A 32 1.79 9.56 14.34
N ILE A 33 2.11 10.18 13.20
CA ILE A 33 2.72 9.51 12.05
C ILE A 33 3.88 10.38 11.55
N VAL A 34 5.10 9.85 11.59
CA VAL A 34 6.34 10.54 11.21
C VAL A 34 7.07 9.72 10.16
N ASP A 35 7.38 10.33 9.01
CA ASP A 35 8.04 9.68 7.87
C ASP A 35 7.38 8.36 7.42
N GLY A 36 6.06 8.32 7.57
CA GLY A 36 5.23 7.16 7.27
C GLY A 36 5.14 6.16 8.42
N SER A 37 5.88 6.27 9.52
CA SER A 37 5.79 5.39 10.70
C SER A 37 4.80 5.87 11.73
N ILE A 38 4.00 4.95 12.26
CA ILE A 38 2.97 5.18 13.25
C ILE A 38 3.66 5.16 14.62
N ILE A 39 3.78 6.33 15.24
CA ILE A 39 4.47 6.50 16.53
C ILE A 39 3.52 6.18 17.69
N ASP A 40 2.24 6.49 17.54
CA ASP A 40 1.21 6.28 18.56
C ASP A 40 -0.01 5.58 17.94
N SER A 41 0.07 4.25 17.88
CA SER A 41 -0.99 3.41 17.32
C SER A 41 -2.35 3.58 18.02
N PRO A 42 -2.45 3.59 19.36
CA PRO A 42 -3.73 3.77 20.04
C PRO A 42 -4.48 5.05 19.61
N ARG A 43 -3.79 6.19 19.51
CA ARG A 43 -4.43 7.44 19.07
C ARG A 43 -4.84 7.41 17.61
N VAL A 44 -4.06 6.76 16.75
CA VAL A 44 -4.43 6.58 15.33
C VAL A 44 -5.66 5.68 15.22
N VAL A 45 -5.75 4.60 16.00
CA VAL A 45 -6.93 3.72 16.06
C VAL A 45 -8.17 4.48 16.51
N GLU A 46 -8.07 5.30 17.56
CA GLU A 46 -9.18 6.14 18.02
C GLU A 46 -9.62 7.13 16.94
N ALA A 47 -8.68 7.78 16.26
CA ALA A 47 -8.98 8.71 15.18
C ALA A 47 -9.70 8.02 14.00
N ILE A 48 -9.28 6.82 13.61
CA ILE A 48 -9.96 6.05 12.55
C ILE A 48 -11.35 5.64 13.01
N LYS A 49 -11.51 5.11 14.24
CA LYS A 49 -12.81 4.71 14.77
C LYS A 49 -13.80 5.87 14.81
N GLY A 50 -13.36 7.02 15.31
CA GLY A 50 -14.14 8.26 15.33
C GLY A 50 -14.57 8.67 13.91
N LEU A 51 -13.62 8.69 12.98
CA LEU A 51 -13.86 9.07 11.59
C LEU A 51 -14.86 8.14 10.88
N ILE A 52 -14.74 6.83 11.08
CA ILE A 52 -15.68 5.85 10.52
C ILE A 52 -17.08 6.02 11.12
N SER A 53 -17.17 6.21 12.44
CA SER A 53 -18.44 6.46 13.13
C SER A 53 -19.14 7.73 12.60
N GLU A 54 -18.41 8.84 12.49
CA GLU A 54 -18.92 10.12 11.99
C GLU A 54 -19.35 10.07 10.51
N SER A 55 -18.66 9.27 9.70
CA SER A 55 -19.00 9.11 8.27
C SER A 55 -20.29 8.32 8.04
N GLY A 56 -20.69 7.48 9.00
CA GLY A 56 -21.80 6.53 8.85
C GLY A 56 -21.51 5.38 7.88
N ILE A 57 -20.23 5.12 7.57
CA ILE A 57 -19.81 3.98 6.76
C ILE A 57 -20.02 2.68 7.55
N LYS A 58 -20.72 1.72 6.94
CA LYS A 58 -21.00 0.39 7.53
C LYS A 58 -20.12 -0.72 6.97
N ILE A 59 -19.51 -0.49 5.81
CA ILE A 59 -18.60 -1.43 5.14
C ILE A 59 -17.36 -1.57 6.00
N LYS A 60 -16.89 -2.82 6.17
CA LYS A 60 -15.69 -3.13 6.96
C LYS A 60 -14.47 -3.34 6.10
N ASP A 61 -14.64 -3.84 4.88
CA ASP A 61 -13.54 -4.02 3.95
C ASP A 61 -13.00 -2.66 3.49
N ALA A 62 -11.68 -2.48 3.62
CA ALA A 62 -11.04 -1.18 3.45
C ALA A 62 -9.72 -1.31 2.70
N ALA A 63 -9.60 -0.67 1.55
CA ALA A 63 -8.32 -0.51 0.89
C ALA A 63 -7.50 0.59 1.59
N ILE A 64 -6.23 0.30 1.89
CA ILE A 64 -5.31 1.27 2.48
C ILE A 64 -4.05 1.41 1.62
N SER A 65 -3.45 2.59 1.67
CA SER A 65 -2.16 2.85 1.04
C SER A 65 -1.08 3.07 2.07
N VAL A 66 0.10 2.50 1.80
CA VAL A 66 1.33 2.72 2.55
C VAL A 66 2.19 3.70 1.76
N SER A 67 2.87 4.58 2.47
CA SER A 67 3.81 5.56 1.90
C SER A 67 5.01 5.67 2.82
N GLY A 68 6.20 5.89 2.26
CA GLY A 68 7.40 6.14 3.06
C GLY A 68 8.65 6.04 2.19
N HIS A 69 9.44 7.11 2.18
CA HIS A 69 10.64 7.21 1.34
C HIS A 69 11.70 6.14 1.65
N SER A 70 11.71 5.62 2.88
CA SER A 70 12.70 4.64 3.36
C SER A 70 12.17 3.20 3.43
N SER A 71 10.87 2.98 3.25
CA SER A 71 10.23 1.67 3.45
C SER A 71 9.55 1.12 2.21
N VAL A 72 9.31 1.95 1.19
CA VAL A 72 8.72 1.57 -0.10
C VAL A 72 9.74 1.86 -1.20
N ILE A 73 10.11 0.84 -1.95
CA ILE A 73 10.99 0.95 -3.11
C ILE A 73 10.17 0.65 -4.36
N ILE A 74 10.14 1.61 -5.29
CA ILE A 74 9.50 1.45 -6.60
C ILE A 74 10.59 1.64 -7.65
N LYS A 75 10.84 0.59 -8.45
CA LYS A 75 11.85 0.64 -9.52
C LYS A 75 11.29 0.00 -10.78
N ARG A 76 11.59 0.62 -11.92
CA ARG A 76 11.47 -0.02 -13.23
C ARG A 76 12.77 -0.76 -13.51
N ILE A 77 12.68 -2.06 -13.77
CA ILE A 77 13.81 -2.93 -14.11
C ILE A 77 13.52 -3.59 -15.47
N SER A 78 14.58 -3.99 -16.16
CA SER A 78 14.49 -4.71 -17.43
C SER A 78 15.02 -6.12 -17.23
N LEU A 79 14.17 -7.11 -17.43
CA LEU A 79 14.46 -8.53 -17.22
C LEU A 79 14.41 -9.27 -18.56
N PRO A 80 15.05 -10.46 -18.67
CA PRO A 80 14.83 -11.34 -19.82
C PRO A 80 13.34 -11.62 -20.03
N GLN A 81 12.91 -11.74 -21.27
CA GLN A 81 11.52 -12.06 -21.57
C GLN A 81 11.16 -13.46 -21.04
N MET A 82 10.12 -13.52 -20.22
CA MET A 82 9.58 -14.74 -19.63
C MET A 82 8.06 -14.65 -19.54
N THR A 83 7.39 -15.76 -19.25
CA THR A 83 5.96 -15.79 -18.95
C THR A 83 5.68 -15.18 -17.58
N GLU A 84 4.44 -14.77 -17.34
CA GLU A 84 4.03 -14.23 -16.04
C GLU A 84 4.20 -15.24 -14.90
N ASP A 85 3.96 -16.53 -15.16
CA ASP A 85 4.17 -17.61 -14.19
C ASP A 85 5.66 -17.79 -13.86
N GLU A 86 6.54 -17.81 -14.86
CA GLU A 86 7.99 -17.87 -14.66
C GLU A 86 8.51 -16.65 -13.89
N LEU A 87 7.95 -15.46 -14.18
CA LEU A 87 8.29 -14.25 -13.43
C LEU A 87 7.84 -14.35 -11.99
N ASN A 88 6.62 -14.82 -11.72
CA ASN A 88 6.12 -15.01 -10.35
C ASN A 88 7.03 -15.91 -9.51
N ASP A 89 7.57 -16.98 -10.09
CA ASP A 89 8.46 -17.90 -9.39
C ASP A 89 9.88 -17.33 -9.19
N SER A 90 10.36 -16.51 -10.14
CA SER A 90 11.74 -15.99 -10.14
C SER A 90 11.89 -14.57 -9.59
N ILE A 91 10.80 -13.80 -9.44
CA ILE A 91 10.85 -12.35 -9.18
C ILE A 91 11.64 -12.00 -7.92
N LYS A 92 11.56 -12.83 -6.87
CA LYS A 92 12.33 -12.58 -5.64
C LYS A 92 13.83 -12.59 -5.89
N PHE A 93 14.30 -13.55 -6.69
CA PHE A 93 15.71 -13.66 -7.05
C PHE A 93 16.13 -12.53 -8.00
N GLU A 94 15.32 -12.26 -9.03
CA GLU A 94 15.59 -11.19 -10.01
C GLU A 94 15.58 -9.80 -9.36
N ALA A 95 14.77 -9.58 -8.32
CA ALA A 95 14.65 -8.30 -7.62
C ALA A 95 15.72 -8.07 -6.53
N GLU A 96 16.39 -9.12 -6.04
CA GLU A 96 17.37 -9.04 -4.94
C GLU A 96 18.44 -7.97 -5.15
N PRO A 97 19.07 -7.82 -6.35
CA PRO A 97 20.08 -6.78 -6.58
C PRO A 97 19.52 -5.35 -6.52
N TYR A 98 18.20 -5.19 -6.63
CA TYR A 98 17.54 -3.91 -6.74
C TYR A 98 16.93 -3.43 -5.41
N VAL A 99 16.75 -4.33 -4.44
CA VAL A 99 16.16 -4.05 -3.13
C VAL A 99 17.29 -3.90 -2.09
N PRO A 100 17.41 -2.76 -1.39
CA PRO A 100 18.49 -2.51 -0.42
C PRO A 100 18.26 -3.18 0.95
N PHE A 101 17.40 -4.19 1.00
CA PHE A 101 16.98 -4.91 2.20
C PHE A 101 17.01 -6.40 1.90
N ASP A 102 16.96 -7.22 2.95
CA ASP A 102 16.75 -8.65 2.77
C ASP A 102 15.42 -8.89 2.05
N ILE A 103 15.47 -9.70 0.98
CA ILE A 103 14.28 -10.05 0.19
C ILE A 103 13.26 -10.82 1.04
N ASP A 104 13.71 -11.52 2.07
CA ASP A 104 12.85 -12.24 3.01
C ASP A 104 12.15 -11.31 4.00
N ASP A 105 12.61 -10.07 4.18
CA ASP A 105 12.01 -9.08 5.09
C ASP A 105 11.07 -8.11 4.38
N VAL A 106 10.85 -8.28 3.07
CA VAL A 106 9.96 -7.42 2.27
C VAL A 106 8.80 -8.22 1.70
N ASN A 107 7.67 -7.55 1.52
CA ASN A 107 6.66 -7.96 0.57
C ASN A 107 7.03 -7.35 -0.78
N LEU A 108 6.99 -8.17 -1.82
CA LEU A 108 7.30 -7.77 -3.17
C LEU A 108 6.05 -7.98 -4.03
N ASP A 109 5.77 -6.98 -4.85
CA ASP A 109 4.76 -7.04 -5.90
C ASP A 109 5.37 -6.49 -7.20
N PHE A 110 4.80 -6.86 -8.34
CA PHE A 110 5.30 -6.43 -9.63
C PHE A 110 4.20 -6.23 -10.67
N GLN A 111 4.50 -5.40 -11.67
CA GLN A 111 3.64 -5.18 -12.82
C GLN A 111 4.47 -5.21 -14.10
N ILE A 112 4.10 -6.09 -15.02
CA ILE A 112 4.67 -6.12 -16.37
C ILE A 112 4.15 -4.91 -17.16
N LEU A 113 5.06 -4.10 -17.70
CA LEU A 113 4.74 -2.94 -18.53
C LEU A 113 4.67 -3.29 -20.03
N GLY A 114 5.28 -4.41 -20.42
CA GLY A 114 5.32 -4.90 -21.80
C GLY A 114 6.72 -5.32 -22.23
N THR A 115 6.91 -5.43 -23.56
CA THR A 115 8.23 -5.68 -24.15
C THR A 115 9.13 -4.46 -23.92
N GLY A 116 10.34 -4.70 -23.43
CA GLY A 116 11.33 -3.66 -23.21
C GLY A 116 11.87 -3.06 -24.52
N GLU A 117 12.62 -1.97 -24.41
CA GLU A 117 13.26 -1.31 -25.57
C GLU A 117 14.33 -2.21 -26.24
N GLU A 118 14.91 -3.14 -25.48
CA GLU A 118 15.88 -4.11 -25.95
C GLU A 118 15.19 -5.41 -26.42
N GLN A 119 15.73 -6.02 -27.48
CA GLN A 119 15.24 -7.31 -27.98
C GLN A 119 15.32 -8.39 -26.90
N ASN A 120 14.26 -9.19 -26.78
CA ASN A 120 14.11 -10.28 -25.80
C ASN A 120 14.16 -9.84 -24.32
N LYS A 121 13.87 -8.57 -24.02
CA LYS A 121 13.64 -8.10 -22.65
C LYS A 121 12.20 -7.68 -22.43
N MET A 122 11.80 -7.68 -21.17
CA MET A 122 10.53 -7.15 -20.69
C MET A 122 10.79 -6.11 -19.62
N ASP A 123 9.97 -5.06 -19.61
CA ASP A 123 10.03 -4.04 -18.58
C ASP A 123 9.02 -4.33 -17.48
N VAL A 124 9.51 -4.29 -16.25
CA VAL A 124 8.73 -4.62 -15.06
C VAL A 124 8.90 -3.50 -14.04
N VAL A 125 7.79 -3.07 -13.44
CA VAL A 125 7.84 -2.24 -12.22
C VAL A 125 7.77 -3.17 -11.04
N ILE A 126 8.78 -3.12 -10.18
CA ILE A 126 8.78 -3.80 -8.89
C ILE A 126 8.44 -2.81 -7.79
N VAL A 127 7.67 -3.27 -6.82
CA VAL A 127 7.35 -2.57 -5.58
C VAL A 127 7.76 -3.47 -4.42
N ALA A 128 8.72 -3.03 -3.62
CA ALA A 128 9.15 -3.74 -2.42
C ALA A 128 8.86 -2.90 -1.17
N VAL A 129 8.19 -3.50 -0.19
CA VAL A 129 7.82 -2.84 1.07
C VAL A 129 8.19 -3.72 2.26
N LYS A 130 8.87 -3.18 3.27
CA LYS A 130 9.21 -3.93 4.49
C LYS A 130 7.98 -4.56 5.14
N LYS A 131 8.07 -5.83 5.54
CA LYS A 131 6.96 -6.57 6.18
C LYS A 131 6.46 -5.87 7.45
N ASP A 132 7.38 -5.43 8.31
CA ASP A 132 7.05 -4.68 9.52
C ASP A 132 6.21 -3.44 9.23
N LYS A 133 6.48 -2.79 8.09
CA LYS A 133 5.75 -1.60 7.68
C LYS A 133 4.30 -1.91 7.35
N ILE A 134 4.07 -2.97 6.59
CA ILE A 134 2.72 -3.40 6.23
C ILE A 134 1.98 -3.85 7.49
N ASN A 135 2.64 -4.63 8.34
CA ASN A 135 2.06 -5.16 9.58
C ASN A 135 1.61 -4.05 10.53
N GLU A 136 2.40 -2.98 10.70
CA GLU A 136 2.07 -1.79 11.49
C GLU A 136 0.73 -1.17 11.05
N TYR A 137 0.58 -0.91 9.75
CA TYR A 137 -0.63 -0.32 9.18
C TYR A 137 -1.83 -1.27 9.23
N VAL A 138 -1.61 -2.54 8.90
CA VAL A 138 -2.64 -3.58 8.93
C VAL A 138 -3.17 -3.77 10.36
N SER A 139 -2.29 -3.75 11.37
CA SER A 139 -2.70 -3.88 12.78
C SER A 139 -3.61 -2.72 13.18
N VAL A 140 -3.19 -1.48 12.92
CA VAL A 140 -3.98 -0.27 13.27
C VAL A 140 -5.35 -0.29 12.60
N VAL A 141 -5.44 -0.70 11.33
CA VAL A 141 -6.70 -0.75 10.59
C VAL A 141 -7.60 -1.88 11.11
N LYS A 142 -7.04 -3.04 11.43
CA LYS A 142 -7.76 -4.16 12.07
C LYS A 142 -8.27 -3.79 13.46
N GLU A 143 -7.44 -3.17 14.29
CA GLU A 143 -7.81 -2.69 15.63
C GLU A 143 -8.89 -1.60 15.59
N SER A 144 -8.98 -0.88 14.46
CA SER A 144 -10.04 0.08 14.15
C SER A 144 -11.38 -0.58 13.78
N GLY A 145 -11.40 -1.91 13.64
CA GLY A 145 -12.58 -2.68 13.29
C GLY A 145 -12.91 -2.66 11.79
N LEU A 146 -11.87 -2.58 10.95
CA LEU A 146 -11.91 -2.70 9.49
C LEU A 146 -11.12 -3.94 9.04
N ASN A 147 -11.36 -4.39 7.81
CA ASN A 147 -10.68 -5.50 7.17
C ASN A 147 -9.81 -4.96 6.01
N PRO A 148 -8.51 -4.75 6.24
CA PRO A 148 -7.57 -4.33 5.20
C PRO A 148 -7.14 -5.48 4.29
#